data_AF-A0A261QC87-F1
#
_entry.id   AF-A0A261QC87-F1
#
_cell.length_a   1.000
_cell.length_b   1.000
_cell.length_c   1.000
_cell.angle_alpha   90.00
_cell.angle_beta   90.00
_cell.angle_gamma   90.00
#
_symmetry.space_group_name_H-M   'P 1'
#
loop_
_entity.id
_entity.type
_entity.pdbx_description
1 polymer ?
#
loop_
_entity_poly.entity_id
_entity_poly.type
_entity_poly.pdbx_seq_one_letter_code
_entity_poly.pdbx_strand_id
1 'polypeptide(L)'
;MSELKEYVEIKYFYSQEEKNNLAISLAEKTVEKSELEEEKKASGSQYKSKIDGLAANMNILSRQIKDGWEHRKIYARKRKSLLLGIWEWVDEETGEVIKTERLSGKDMQLSIEEQRAYEEQQRMQNEPIDDDSKGPYLLGSGDQPKDDSGVVEDIDHEDVNEEKPGEQPEEDPDPLDEEEPEQKPKRPRKPRKK
;
A
#
# COMPACT_ATOMS: atom_id res chain seq x y z
N MET A 1 23.28 -22.49 5.90
CA MET A 1 22.55 -21.38 5.24
C MET A 1 22.20 -20.37 6.30
N SER A 2 23.00 -19.32 6.46
CA SER A 2 22.71 -18.27 7.46
C SER A 2 21.52 -17.45 6.96
N GLU A 3 20.39 -17.55 7.65
CA GLU A 3 19.20 -16.76 7.33
C GLU A 3 19.45 -15.29 7.66
N LEU A 4 19.59 -14.46 6.63
CA LEU A 4 19.70 -13.02 6.79
C LEU A 4 18.28 -12.46 6.92
N LYS A 5 17.94 -11.96 8.11
CA LYS A 5 16.69 -11.24 8.37
C LYS A 5 16.92 -9.75 8.19
N GLU A 6 16.07 -9.10 7.41
CA GLU A 6 16.17 -7.67 7.13
C GLU A 6 14.79 -7.02 7.22
N TYR A 7 14.74 -5.77 7.67
CA TYR A 7 13.51 -5.00 7.64
C TYR A 7 13.30 -4.41 6.26
N VAL A 8 12.14 -4.66 5.69
CA VAL A 8 11.72 -4.08 4.41
C VAL A 8 10.50 -3.21 4.64
N GLU A 9 10.51 -2.00 4.06
CA GLU A 9 9.35 -1.12 4.03
C GLU A 9 8.45 -1.52 2.86
N ILE A 10 7.23 -1.94 3.16
CA ILE A 10 6.24 -2.34 2.16
C ILE A 10 5.04 -1.38 2.18
N LYS A 11 4.37 -1.28 1.04
CA LYS A 11 3.10 -0.55 0.94
C LYS A 11 1.96 -1.50 1.31
N TYR A 12 1.40 -1.33 2.50
CA TYR A 12 0.28 -2.11 3.00
C TYR A 12 -1.04 -1.40 2.71
N PHE A 13 -1.99 -2.07 2.07
CA PHE A 13 -3.32 -1.52 1.79
C PHE A 13 -4.30 -1.95 2.89
N TYR A 14 -5.04 -0.99 3.43
CA TYR A 14 -6.00 -1.29 4.49
C TYR A 14 -7.24 -1.99 3.93
N SER A 15 -7.69 -3.01 4.65
CA SER A 15 -9.02 -3.60 4.43
C SER A 15 -10.13 -2.61 4.79
N GLN A 16 -11.36 -2.90 4.36
CA GLN A 16 -12.50 -2.04 4.69
C GLN A 16 -12.77 -2.00 6.20
N GLU A 17 -12.58 -3.12 6.89
CA GLU A 17 -12.73 -3.20 8.35
C GLU A 17 -11.68 -2.34 9.07
N GLU A 18 -10.43 -2.37 8.60
CA GLU A 18 -9.36 -1.53 9.15
C GLU A 18 -9.62 -0.04 8.93
N LYS A 19 -10.11 0.35 7.75
CA LYS A 19 -10.54 1.73 7.49
C LYS A 19 -11.65 2.18 8.43
N ASN A 20 -12.62 1.31 8.69
CA ASN A 20 -13.70 1.59 9.64
C ASN A 20 -13.13 1.76 11.07
N ASN A 21 -12.20 0.90 11.48
CA ASN A 21 -11.53 1.02 12.78
C ASN A 21 -10.75 2.35 12.90
N LEU A 22 -10.02 2.75 11.85
CA LEU A 22 -9.33 4.04 11.81
C LEU A 22 -10.31 5.21 11.90
N ALA A 23 -11.47 5.12 11.25
CA ALA A 23 -12.52 6.14 11.32
C ALA A 23 -13.12 6.26 12.73
N ILE A 24 -13.35 5.12 13.41
CA ILE A 24 -13.79 5.09 14.81
C ILE A 24 -12.73 5.76 15.71
N SER A 25 -11.46 5.39 15.56
CA SER A 25 -10.37 6.04 16.33
C SER A 25 -10.26 7.53 16.05
N LEU A 26 -10.51 7.98 14.81
CA LEU A 26 -10.54 9.41 14.49
C LEU A 26 -11.69 10.12 15.20
N ALA A 27 -12.89 9.51 15.23
CA ALA A 27 -14.05 10.05 15.94
C ALA A 27 -13.77 10.18 17.45
N GLU A 28 -13.20 9.14 18.08
CA GLU A 28 -12.80 9.16 19.49
C GLU A 28 -11.81 10.30 19.78
N LYS A 29 -10.77 10.45 18.95
CA LYS A 29 -9.78 11.52 19.11
C LYS A 29 -10.37 12.91 18.91
N THR A 30 -11.41 13.02 18.09
CA THR A 30 -12.14 14.28 17.88
C THR A 30 -12.91 14.68 19.14
N VAL A 31 -13.59 13.73 19.78
CA VAL A 31 -14.28 13.96 21.07
C VAL A 31 -13.26 14.31 22.15
N GLU A 32 -12.19 13.54 22.29
CA GLU A 32 -11.12 13.79 23.28
C GLU A 32 -10.52 15.19 23.11
N LYS A 33 -10.29 15.63 21.87
CA LYS A 33 -9.80 16.99 21.59
C LYS A 33 -10.80 18.05 22.08
N SER A 34 -12.10 17.87 21.84
CA SER A 34 -13.13 18.81 22.28
C SER A 34 -13.22 18.91 23.81
N GLU A 35 -13.13 17.79 24.52
CA GLU A 35 -13.11 17.74 25.99
C GLU A 35 -11.89 18.49 26.54
N LEU A 36 -10.70 18.28 25.98
CA LEU A 36 -9.49 19.00 26.40
C LEU A 36 -9.56 20.51 26.08
N GLU A 37 -10.26 20.91 25.03
CA GLU A 37 -10.50 22.32 24.73
C GLU A 37 -11.42 22.98 25.76
N GLU A 38 -12.41 22.26 26.28
CA GLU A 38 -13.26 22.71 27.39
C GLU A 38 -12.48 22.79 28.70
N GLU A 39 -11.70 21.74 29.02
CA GLU A 39 -10.84 21.73 30.21
C GLU A 39 -9.79 22.84 30.16
N LYS A 40 -9.22 23.14 28.99
CA LYS A 40 -8.27 24.25 28.82
C LYS A 40 -8.89 25.61 29.14
N LYS A 41 -10.17 25.82 28.81
CA LYS A 41 -10.90 27.05 29.17
C LYS A 41 -11.04 27.17 30.68
N ALA A 42 -11.20 26.04 31.39
CA ALA A 42 -11.27 25.99 32.84
C ALA A 42 -9.88 26.08 33.53
N SER A 43 -8.82 25.54 32.92
CA SER A 43 -7.48 25.37 33.49
C SER A 43 -6.38 25.85 32.53
N GLY A 44 -5.89 27.08 32.75
CA GLY A 44 -5.33 27.95 31.71
C GLY A 44 -3.93 27.70 31.15
N SER A 45 -3.23 26.57 31.35
CA SER A 45 -1.89 26.44 30.70
C SER A 45 -1.33 25.06 30.35
N GLN A 46 -1.87 23.94 30.84
CA GLN A 46 -1.25 22.62 30.62
C GLN A 46 -1.78 21.84 29.41
N TYR A 47 -2.86 22.31 28.78
CA TYR A 47 -3.61 21.54 27.78
C TYR A 47 -3.22 21.81 26.34
N LYS A 48 -2.53 22.93 26.06
CA LYS A 48 -2.18 23.31 24.68
C LYS A 48 -1.34 22.24 23.98
N SER A 49 -0.29 21.74 24.63
CA SER A 49 0.58 20.71 24.05
C SER A 49 -0.14 19.40 23.78
N LYS A 50 -1.13 19.04 24.63
CA LYS A 50 -1.95 17.83 24.43
C LYS A 50 -2.89 17.99 23.23
N ILE A 51 -3.55 19.14 23.11
CA ILE A 51 -4.43 19.46 21.97
C ILE A 51 -3.63 19.47 20.66
N ASP A 52 -2.45 20.09 20.66
CA ASP A 52 -1.58 20.13 19.47
C ASP A 52 -1.13 18.71 19.07
N GLY A 53 -0.84 17.84 20.05
CA GLY A 53 -0.53 16.42 19.82
C GLY A 53 -1.72 15.62 19.27
N LEU A 54 -2.92 15.81 19.82
CA LEU A 54 -4.14 15.16 19.29
C LEU A 54 -4.46 15.62 17.87
N ALA A 55 -4.32 16.92 17.58
CA ALA A 55 -4.52 17.45 16.24
C ALA A 55 -3.54 16.85 15.23
N ALA A 56 -2.27 16.66 15.61
CA ALA A 56 -1.28 15.97 14.77
C ALA A 56 -1.69 14.51 14.51
N ASN A 57 -2.14 13.78 15.53
CA ASN A 57 -2.61 12.41 15.40
C ASN A 57 -3.85 12.29 14.50
N MET A 58 -4.83 13.20 14.66
CA MET A 58 -6.01 13.27 13.80
C MET A 58 -5.62 13.48 12.33
N ASN A 59 -4.64 14.35 12.07
CA ASN A 59 -4.14 14.59 10.71
C ASN A 59 -3.48 13.34 10.11
N ILE A 60 -2.75 12.55 10.92
CA ILE A 60 -2.16 11.28 10.46
C ILE A 60 -3.28 10.27 10.12
N LEU A 61 -4.24 10.07 11.03
CA LEU A 61 -5.37 9.15 10.81
C LEU A 61 -6.20 9.55 9.59
N SER A 62 -6.48 10.84 9.43
CA SER A 62 -7.22 11.36 8.28
C SER A 62 -6.51 11.07 6.96
N ARG A 63 -5.18 11.22 6.92
CA ARG A 63 -4.37 10.86 5.74
C ARG A 63 -4.39 9.37 5.48
N GLN A 64 -4.21 8.54 6.51
CA GLN A 64 -4.26 7.07 6.39
C GLN A 64 -5.62 6.58 5.85
N ILE A 65 -6.74 7.14 6.33
CA ILE A 65 -8.08 6.82 5.83
C ILE A 65 -8.24 7.25 4.38
N LYS A 66 -7.80 8.47 4.04
CA LYS A 66 -7.89 9.03 2.69
C LYS A 66 -7.05 8.25 1.69
N ASP A 67 -5.80 7.99 2.02
CA ASP A 67 -4.84 7.33 1.13
C ASP A 67 -5.17 5.84 1.01
N GLY A 68 -5.67 5.23 2.10
CA GLY A 68 -6.08 3.83 2.14
C GLY A 68 -4.92 2.84 2.20
N TRP A 69 -3.71 3.32 2.48
CA TRP A 69 -2.51 2.50 2.61
C TRP A 69 -1.50 3.15 3.58
N GLU A 70 -0.57 2.34 4.10
CA GLU A 70 0.57 2.81 4.91
C GLU A 70 1.87 2.13 4.50
N HIS A 71 3.00 2.77 4.84
CA HIS A 71 4.29 2.10 4.81
C HIS A 71 4.50 1.33 6.11
N ARG A 72 4.50 0.00 6.02
CA ARG A 72 4.74 -0.89 7.16
C ARG A 72 6.12 -1.52 7.05
N LYS A 73 6.86 -1.55 8.17
CA LYS A 73 8.12 -2.28 8.28
C LYS A 73 7.82 -3.72 8.63
N ILE A 74 8.16 -4.64 7.74
CA ILE A 74 7.99 -6.08 7.94
C ILE A 74 9.36 -6.75 7.97
N TYR A 75 9.46 -7.79 8.78
CA TYR A 75 10.63 -8.66 8.81
C TYR A 75 10.57 -9.62 7.63
N ALA A 76 11.52 -9.51 6.72
CA ALA A 76 11.64 -10.41 5.58
C ALA A 76 12.90 -11.27 5.69
N ARG A 77 12.75 -12.54 5.34
CA ARG A 77 13.87 -13.47 5.16
C ARG A 77 14.47 -13.24 3.77
N LYS A 78 15.74 -12.85 3.74
CA LYS A 78 16.50 -12.65 2.51
C LYS A 78 17.08 -13.99 2.05
N ARG A 79 16.70 -14.44 0.85
CA ARG A 79 17.15 -15.68 0.22
C ARG A 79 17.83 -15.40 -1.12
N LYS A 80 18.88 -16.17 -1.41
CA LYS A 80 19.60 -16.14 -2.68
C LYS A 80 19.01 -17.16 -3.64
N SER A 81 18.51 -16.71 -4.80
CA SER A 81 18.06 -17.58 -5.90
C SER A 81 19.13 -17.60 -7.00
N LEU A 82 19.96 -18.64 -6.98
CA LEU A 82 21.10 -18.77 -7.90
C LEU A 82 20.70 -19.07 -9.34
N LEU A 83 19.58 -19.78 -9.52
CA LEU A 83 19.06 -20.14 -10.85
C LEU A 83 18.59 -18.90 -11.61
N LEU A 84 17.90 -17.99 -10.91
CA LEU A 84 17.34 -16.77 -11.48
C LEU A 84 18.28 -15.56 -11.39
N GLY A 85 19.36 -15.67 -10.62
CA GLY A 85 20.30 -14.58 -10.45
C GLY A 85 19.74 -13.43 -9.61
N ILE A 86 18.87 -13.69 -8.63
CA ILE A 86 18.17 -12.66 -7.83
C ILE A 86 18.24 -12.93 -6.32
N TRP A 87 18.24 -11.85 -5.53
CA TRP A 87 17.87 -11.84 -4.12
C TRP A 87 16.35 -11.74 -4.01
N GLU A 88 15.77 -12.58 -3.17
CA GLU A 88 14.35 -12.60 -2.85
C GLU A 88 14.19 -12.26 -1.37
N TRP A 89 13.33 -11.29 -1.06
CA TRP A 89 12.90 -11.02 0.32
C TRP A 89 11.52 -11.64 0.49
N VAL A 90 11.45 -12.67 1.32
CA VAL A 90 10.23 -13.45 1.55
C VAL A 90 9.67 -13.08 2.91
N ASP A 91 8.39 -12.79 2.97
CA ASP A 91 7.68 -12.58 4.25
C ASP A 91 7.75 -13.85 5.10
N GLU A 92 8.06 -13.73 6.39
CA GLU A 92 8.13 -14.89 7.28
C GLU A 92 6.74 -15.47 7.60
N GLU A 93 5.69 -14.64 7.56
CA GLU A 93 4.33 -15.08 7.90
C GLU A 93 3.58 -15.66 6.71
N THR A 94 3.59 -14.94 5.58
CA THR A 94 2.82 -15.32 4.38
C THR A 94 3.62 -16.21 3.42
N GLY A 95 4.95 -16.15 3.48
CA GLY A 95 5.82 -16.82 2.50
C GLY A 95 5.82 -16.15 1.12
N GLU A 96 5.20 -14.98 0.98
CA GLU A 96 5.15 -14.24 -0.28
C GLU A 96 6.45 -13.48 -0.55
N VAL A 97 6.83 -13.39 -1.83
CA VAL A 97 8.02 -12.64 -2.25
C VAL A 97 7.67 -11.16 -2.32
N ILE A 98 8.16 -10.40 -1.35
CA ILE A 98 7.91 -8.96 -1.19
C ILE A 98 8.71 -8.15 -2.23
N LYS A 99 9.99 -8.50 -2.39
CA LYS A 99 10.94 -7.75 -3.20
C LYS A 99 11.87 -8.72 -3.90
N THR A 100 12.25 -8.37 -5.13
CA THR A 100 13.32 -9.04 -5.86
C THR A 100 14.36 -8.03 -6.31
N GLU A 101 15.63 -8.42 -6.26
CA GLU A 101 16.75 -7.58 -6.69
C GLU A 101 17.77 -8.45 -7.41
N ARG A 102 18.41 -7.95 -8.48
CA ARG A 102 19.41 -8.75 -9.19
C ARG A 102 20.65 -8.95 -8.32
N LEU A 103 21.22 -10.15 -8.37
CA LEU A 103 22.50 -10.45 -7.75
C LEU A 103 23.59 -9.60 -8.38
N SER A 104 24.43 -9.01 -7.55
CA SER A 104 25.66 -8.39 -8.03
C SER A 104 26.67 -9.47 -8.43
N GLY A 105 27.64 -9.14 -9.28
CA GLY A 105 28.71 -10.08 -9.66
C GLY A 105 29.54 -10.59 -8.47
N LYS A 106 29.59 -9.82 -7.38
CA LYS A 106 30.18 -10.26 -6.10
C LYS A 106 29.30 -11.30 -5.40
N ASP A 107 27.98 -11.09 -5.42
CA ASP A 107 27.02 -12.00 -4.81
C ASP A 107 26.91 -13.31 -5.61
N MET A 108 27.21 -13.31 -6.91
CA MET A 108 27.25 -14.53 -7.71
C MET A 108 28.38 -15.49 -7.33
N GLN A 109 29.37 -15.03 -6.56
CA GLN A 109 30.41 -15.93 -6.05
C GLN A 109 29.78 -16.92 -5.05
N LEU A 110 30.11 -18.19 -5.24
CA LEU A 110 29.64 -19.29 -4.39
C LEU A 110 30.77 -19.70 -3.44
N SER A 111 30.42 -19.92 -2.19
CA SER A 111 31.27 -20.75 -1.33
C SER A 111 31.28 -22.20 -1.84
N ILE A 112 32.31 -22.96 -1.49
CA ILE A 112 32.46 -24.37 -1.89
C ILE A 112 31.23 -25.21 -1.48
N GLU A 113 30.62 -24.89 -0.34
CA GLU A 113 29.41 -25.56 0.15
C GLU A 113 28.18 -25.22 -0.70
N GLU A 114 27.98 -23.94 -1.04
CA GLU A 114 26.87 -23.53 -1.91
C GLU A 114 27.02 -24.07 -3.33
N GLN A 115 28.25 -24.23 -3.82
CA GLN A 115 28.53 -24.81 -5.14
C GLN A 115 28.05 -26.26 -5.22
N ARG A 116 28.32 -27.08 -4.20
CA ARG A 116 27.84 -28.47 -4.13
C ARG A 116 26.32 -28.56 -4.11
N ALA A 117 25.66 -27.70 -3.32
CA ALA A 117 24.20 -27.68 -3.24
C ALA A 117 23.55 -27.27 -4.57
N TYR A 118 24.17 -26.35 -5.30
CA TYR A 118 23.71 -25.93 -6.63
C TYR A 118 23.84 -27.05 -7.67
N GLU A 119 24.97 -27.75 -7.70
CA GLU A 119 25.19 -28.90 -8.59
C GLU A 119 24.17 -30.04 -8.32
N GLU A 120 23.87 -30.30 -7.05
CA GLU A 120 22.86 -31.29 -6.64
C GLU A 120 21.44 -30.89 -7.11
N GLN A 121 21.07 -29.61 -7.00
CA GLN A 121 19.79 -29.10 -7.52
C GLN A 121 19.70 -29.20 -9.04
N GLN A 122 20.76 -28.87 -9.78
CA GLN A 122 20.77 -29.02 -11.23
C GLN A 122 20.61 -30.49 -11.65
N ARG A 123 21.24 -31.41 -10.91
CA ARG A 123 21.13 -32.85 -11.18
C ARG A 123 19.70 -33.34 -11.02
N MET A 124 18.97 -32.88 -10.00
CA MET A 124 17.55 -33.24 -9.79
C MET A 124 16.63 -32.67 -10.88
N GLN A 125 16.89 -31.47 -11.42
CA GLN A 125 16.07 -30.91 -12.51
C GLN A 125 16.35 -31.56 -13.86
N ASN A 126 17.57 -32.05 -14.06
CA ASN A 126 18.00 -32.69 -15.30
C ASN A 126 17.91 -34.22 -15.24
N GLU A 127 17.23 -34.79 -14.24
CA GLU A 127 16.94 -36.23 -14.32
C GLU A 127 16.09 -36.47 -15.57
N PRO A 128 16.54 -37.40 -16.45
CA PRO A 128 15.74 -37.78 -17.59
C PRO A 128 14.40 -38.28 -17.05
N ILE A 129 13.31 -37.61 -17.45
CA ILE A 129 11.99 -38.20 -17.35
C ILE A 129 12.10 -39.47 -18.20
N ASP A 130 12.18 -40.62 -17.54
CA ASP A 130 12.13 -41.91 -18.20
C ASP A 130 10.79 -41.97 -18.94
N ASP A 131 10.82 -41.62 -20.22
CA ASP A 131 9.71 -41.70 -21.18
C ASP A 131 9.46 -43.18 -21.54
N ASP A 132 9.28 -44.00 -20.50
CA ASP A 132 8.78 -45.37 -20.61
C ASP A 132 7.24 -45.39 -20.68
N SER A 133 6.60 -44.22 -20.70
CA SER A 133 5.19 -44.05 -21.09
C SER A 133 5.05 -43.81 -22.60
N LYS A 134 5.68 -44.66 -23.41
CA LYS A 134 5.15 -44.96 -24.75
C LYS A 134 3.83 -45.71 -24.58
N GLY A 135 2.77 -44.96 -24.28
CA GLY A 135 1.40 -45.40 -24.44
C GLY A 135 1.21 -45.89 -25.89
N PRO A 136 0.52 -47.00 -26.11
CA PRO A 136 0.31 -47.53 -27.44
C PRO A 136 -0.50 -46.52 -28.27
N TYR A 137 0.00 -46.24 -29.47
CA TYR A 137 -0.65 -45.46 -30.51
C TYR A 137 -2.16 -45.75 -30.58
N LEU A 138 -2.98 -44.82 -30.09
CA LEU A 138 -4.39 -44.77 -30.45
C LEU A 138 -4.48 -43.96 -31.74
N LEU A 139 -4.35 -44.70 -32.85
CA LEU A 139 -4.75 -44.27 -34.19
C LEU A 139 -6.28 -44.11 -34.19
N GLY A 140 -6.77 -43.04 -33.57
CA GLY A 140 -8.17 -42.67 -33.46
C GLY A 140 -8.54 -41.68 -34.55
N SER A 141 -8.86 -42.21 -35.72
CA SER A 141 -9.65 -41.53 -36.74
C SER A 141 -10.98 -41.06 -36.12
N GLY A 142 -11.42 -39.83 -36.36
CA GLY A 142 -12.84 -39.51 -36.17
C GLY A 142 -13.15 -38.09 -35.73
N ASP A 143 -13.85 -37.40 -36.62
CA ASP A 143 -14.78 -36.30 -36.38
C ASP A 143 -14.23 -34.98 -35.82
N GLN A 144 -14.04 -34.06 -36.77
CA GLN A 144 -14.33 -32.64 -36.53
C GLN A 144 -15.84 -32.48 -36.32
N PRO A 145 -16.32 -32.05 -35.13
CA PRO A 145 -17.62 -31.43 -35.04
C PRO A 145 -17.53 -30.07 -35.71
N LYS A 146 -18.35 -29.94 -36.76
CA LYS A 146 -18.66 -28.70 -37.44
C LYS A 146 -19.25 -27.70 -36.45
N ASP A 147 -18.88 -26.45 -36.66
CA ASP A 147 -19.74 -25.27 -36.59
C ASP A 147 -21.10 -25.50 -35.92
N ASP A 148 -21.25 -25.03 -34.68
CA ASP A 148 -22.56 -24.60 -34.21
C ASP A 148 -22.50 -23.14 -33.79
N SER A 149 -22.97 -22.34 -34.73
CA SER A 149 -23.45 -20.98 -34.57
C SER A 149 -24.68 -20.95 -33.68
N GLY A 150 -24.67 -20.12 -32.63
CA GLY A 150 -25.84 -19.82 -31.81
C GLY A 150 -25.52 -20.03 -30.34
N VAL A 151 -25.76 -19.10 -29.42
CA VAL A 151 -26.85 -18.13 -29.35
C VAL A 151 -26.28 -16.90 -28.65
N VAL A 152 -26.43 -15.73 -29.27
CA VAL A 152 -26.30 -14.45 -28.57
C VAL A 152 -27.57 -14.36 -27.72
N GLU A 153 -27.49 -14.70 -26.43
CA GLU A 153 -28.56 -14.34 -25.51
C GLU A 153 -28.52 -12.83 -25.35
N ASP A 154 -29.56 -12.20 -25.89
CA ASP A 154 -29.93 -10.82 -25.61
C ASP A 154 -30.07 -10.67 -24.09
N ILE A 155 -29.02 -10.16 -23.45
CA ILE A 155 -29.11 -9.68 -22.08
C ILE A 155 -29.87 -8.36 -22.18
N ASP A 156 -31.16 -8.44 -21.83
CA ASP A 156 -32.02 -7.30 -21.57
C ASP A 156 -31.27 -6.33 -20.64
N HIS A 157 -30.77 -5.23 -21.22
CA HIS A 157 -30.37 -4.05 -20.47
C HIS A 157 -31.65 -3.47 -19.88
N GLU A 158 -31.96 -3.85 -18.64
CA GLU A 158 -32.91 -3.10 -17.84
C GLU A 158 -32.41 -1.65 -17.74
N ASP A 159 -33.25 -0.74 -18.22
CA ASP A 159 -33.15 0.71 -18.10
C ASP A 159 -32.84 1.09 -16.64
N VAL A 160 -31.56 1.34 -16.36
CA VAL A 160 -31.16 2.09 -15.17
C VAL A 160 -31.56 3.53 -15.42
N ASN A 161 -32.77 3.84 -14.94
CA ASN A 161 -33.36 5.15 -14.78
C ASN A 161 -32.28 6.20 -14.41
N GLU A 162 -31.87 7.00 -15.40
CA GLU A 162 -31.04 8.19 -15.20
C GLU A 162 -31.83 9.19 -14.36
N GLU A 163 -31.69 9.12 -13.04
CA GLU A 163 -32.04 10.22 -12.16
C GLU A 163 -31.11 11.39 -12.49
N LYS A 164 -31.67 12.33 -13.26
CA LYS A 164 -31.14 13.69 -13.46
C LYS A 164 -30.53 14.22 -12.15
N PRO A 165 -29.23 14.55 -12.11
CA PRO A 165 -28.71 15.34 -11.02
C PRO A 165 -29.40 16.70 -11.04
N GLY A 166 -30.08 17.02 -9.94
CA GLY A 166 -30.74 18.31 -9.74
C GLY A 166 -29.76 19.45 -9.95
N GLU A 167 -30.08 20.26 -10.95
CA GLU A 167 -29.47 21.55 -11.23
C GLU A 167 -29.68 22.43 -9.98
N GLN A 168 -28.63 22.56 -9.16
CA GLN A 168 -28.66 23.47 -8.03
C GLN A 168 -28.62 24.91 -8.56
N PRO A 169 -29.47 25.81 -8.05
CA PRO A 169 -29.45 27.21 -8.46
C PRO A 169 -28.09 27.82 -8.12
N GLU A 170 -27.46 28.45 -9.12
CA GLU A 170 -26.27 29.26 -8.95
C GLU A 170 -26.60 30.41 -7.98
N GLU A 171 -26.15 30.31 -6.73
CA GLU A 171 -26.14 31.44 -5.81
C GLU A 171 -25.04 32.39 -6.26
N ASP A 172 -25.45 33.59 -6.67
CA ASP A 172 -24.55 34.70 -7.01
C ASP A 172 -23.56 34.94 -5.86
N PRO A 173 -22.23 34.98 -6.14
CA PRO A 173 -21.26 35.26 -5.09
C PRO A 173 -21.44 36.68 -4.58
N ASP A 174 -21.67 36.80 -3.27
CA ASP A 174 -21.73 38.08 -2.56
C ASP A 174 -20.50 38.96 -2.89
N PRO A 175 -20.69 40.28 -3.05
CA PRO A 175 -19.60 41.21 -3.29
C PRO A 175 -18.64 41.18 -2.10
N LEU A 176 -17.39 40.80 -2.36
CA LEU A 176 -16.29 40.80 -1.42
C LEU A 176 -16.13 42.19 -0.79
N ASP A 177 -16.33 42.28 0.52
CA ASP A 177 -15.96 43.44 1.33
C ASP A 177 -14.47 43.71 1.15
N GLU A 178 -14.16 44.90 0.62
CA GLU A 178 -12.81 45.42 0.50
C GLU A 178 -12.24 45.70 1.90
N GLU A 179 -11.52 44.72 2.49
CA GLU A 179 -10.81 44.91 3.75
C GLU A 179 -9.74 46.02 3.60
N GLU A 180 -9.88 47.06 4.42
CA GLU A 180 -8.92 48.17 4.54
C GLU A 180 -7.50 47.66 4.86
N PRO A 181 -6.45 48.22 4.23
CA PRO A 181 -5.08 47.78 4.48
C PRO A 181 -4.61 48.16 5.90
N GLU A 182 -4.36 47.13 6.72
CA GLU A 182 -3.76 47.26 8.05
C GLU A 182 -2.45 48.07 8.03
N GLN A 183 -2.43 49.16 8.80
CA GLN A 183 -1.25 49.99 9.00
C GLN A 183 -0.16 49.23 9.77
N LYS A 184 0.92 48.87 9.06
CA LYS A 184 2.06 48.18 9.68
C LYS A 184 2.76 49.06 10.73
N PRO A 185 3.08 48.52 11.92
CA PRO A 185 3.74 49.28 12.99
C PRO A 185 5.19 49.64 12.62
N LYS A 186 5.55 50.91 12.82
CA LYS A 186 6.90 51.46 12.61
C LYS A 186 7.90 50.77 13.54
N ARG A 187 8.92 50.12 12.97
CA ARG A 187 10.00 49.46 13.73
C ARG A 187 10.85 50.47 14.51
N PRO A 188 11.20 50.21 15.78
CA PRO A 188 12.08 51.07 16.56
C PRO A 188 13.53 51.03 16.04
N ARG A 189 14.15 52.20 15.92
CA ARG A 189 15.55 52.36 15.48
C ARG A 189 16.50 51.95 16.62
N LYS A 190 17.45 51.07 16.32
CA LYS A 190 18.51 50.67 17.27
C LYS A 190 19.51 51.81 17.52
N PRO A 191 19.98 52.01 18.76
CA PRO A 191 21.00 53.00 19.07
C PRO A 191 22.37 52.57 18.53
N ARG A 192 23.09 53.50 17.89
CA ARG A 192 24.51 53.33 17.48
C ARG A 192 25.38 53.38 18.74
N LYS A 193 26.19 52.34 18.96
CA LYS A 193 27.25 52.36 19.98
C LYS A 193 28.36 53.30 19.51
N LYS A 194 28.81 54.19 20.42
CA LYS A 194 30.01 55.01 20.29
C LYS A 194 31.24 54.19 20.68
#